data_AF-A0A0U3C9T7-F1
#
_entry.id   AF-A0A0U3C9T7-F1
#
_cell.length_a   1.000
_cell.length_b   1.000
_cell.length_c   1.000
_cell.angle_alpha   90.00
_cell.angle_beta   90.00
_cell.angle_gamma   90.00
#
_symmetry.space_group_name_H-M   'P 1'
#
loop_
_entity.id
_entity.type
_entity.pdbx_description
1 polymer ?
#
loop_
_entity_poly.entity_id
_entity_poly.type
_entity_poly.pdbx_seq_one_letter_code
_entity_poly.pdbx_strand_id
1 'polypeptide(L)'
;MKNLQEATERICELKGSLVALDALLPAVIDTLSAAGLSRLSASFDAHAEVARTVMLNSDMSEVVLAAFEREVRRNGALLRRSLQATEPLPQATGLDPMLLAITPVTAYAGKQRVGQASGFFFRRGPQLFLVSARSVMAGQADSPAPDRLDIELAMDARDPARREICPLHLREGDTPLWREMRDAQGPIDAAVLPIEPSDLPPKALWLAFDETHLASHGEDIAMGDGVSMVGFPVGLSSPRRPLPIARTGALASPLGMRVQDRDCFLTDVWSGAGCQGAPVLRRRSISRSASAPAAWQLLGIHARQHVEAGTAAQSASSAALHRTWSAATLLALTAAPLLTTS
;
A
#
# COMPACT_ATOMS: atom_id res chain seq x y z
N MET A 1 -59.16 -22.70 -5.11
CA MET A 1 -58.39 -21.45 -5.37
C MET A 1 -57.81 -20.84 -4.09
N LYS A 2 -58.58 -20.69 -2.99
CA LYS A 2 -58.05 -20.21 -1.68
C LYS A 2 -56.78 -20.92 -1.18
N ASN A 3 -56.76 -22.25 -1.25
CA ASN A 3 -55.65 -23.06 -0.73
C ASN A 3 -54.30 -22.87 -1.46
N LEU A 4 -54.33 -22.53 -2.75
CA LEU A 4 -53.10 -22.30 -3.53
C LEU A 4 -52.54 -20.89 -3.29
N GLN A 5 -53.45 -19.92 -3.10
CA GLN A 5 -53.08 -18.54 -2.79
C GLN A 5 -52.47 -18.46 -1.39
N GLU A 6 -53.11 -19.07 -0.39
CA GLU A 6 -52.58 -19.14 0.99
C GLU A 6 -51.22 -19.86 1.04
N ALA A 7 -51.05 -20.95 0.28
CA ALA A 7 -49.75 -21.62 0.15
C ALA A 7 -48.68 -20.71 -0.49
N THR A 8 -49.05 -19.93 -1.50
CA THR A 8 -48.14 -18.99 -2.18
C THR A 8 -47.70 -17.87 -1.23
N GLU A 9 -48.65 -17.29 -0.48
CA GLU A 9 -48.39 -16.26 0.51
C GLU A 9 -47.44 -16.78 1.60
N ARG A 10 -47.67 -18.00 2.11
CA ARG A 10 -46.79 -18.62 3.10
C ARG A 10 -45.38 -18.89 2.59
N ILE A 11 -45.26 -19.32 1.33
CA ILE A 11 -43.96 -19.50 0.66
C ILE A 11 -43.23 -18.15 0.54
N CYS A 12 -43.93 -17.07 0.19
CA CYS A 12 -43.37 -15.73 0.13
C CYS A 12 -42.89 -15.23 1.49
N GLU A 13 -43.66 -15.44 2.56
CA GLU A 13 -43.27 -15.08 3.94
C GLU A 13 -42.01 -15.84 4.40
N LEU A 14 -41.95 -17.15 4.13
CA LEU A 14 -40.78 -17.98 4.44
C LEU A 14 -39.55 -17.51 3.66
N LYS A 15 -39.71 -17.19 2.37
CA LYS A 15 -38.62 -16.66 1.54
C LYS A 15 -38.14 -15.31 2.06
N GLY A 16 -39.04 -14.42 2.47
CA GLY A 16 -38.69 -13.13 3.08
C GLY A 16 -37.87 -13.30 4.36
N SER A 17 -38.28 -14.24 5.23
CA SER A 17 -37.59 -14.54 6.48
C SER A 17 -36.18 -15.12 6.23
N LEU A 18 -36.04 -16.00 5.23
CA LEU A 18 -34.74 -16.55 4.82
C LEU A 18 -33.80 -15.48 4.28
N VAL A 19 -34.30 -14.55 3.46
CA VAL A 19 -33.49 -13.43 2.93
C VAL A 19 -33.02 -12.51 4.06
N ALA A 20 -33.86 -12.26 5.07
CA ALA A 20 -33.48 -11.47 6.23
C ALA A 20 -32.37 -12.15 7.05
N LEU A 21 -32.44 -13.47 7.23
CA LEU A 21 -31.37 -14.24 7.90
C LEU A 21 -30.08 -14.26 7.07
N ASP A 22 -30.18 -14.39 5.74
CA ASP A 22 -29.04 -14.33 4.81
C ASP A 22 -28.32 -12.96 4.88
N ALA A 23 -29.04 -11.87 5.16
CA ALA A 23 -28.45 -10.55 5.35
C ALA A 23 -27.88 -10.34 6.76
N LEU A 24 -28.53 -10.89 7.78
CA LEU A 24 -28.10 -10.78 9.18
C LEU A 24 -26.82 -11.58 9.44
N LEU A 25 -26.69 -12.77 8.85
CA LEU A 25 -25.58 -13.68 9.13
C LEU A 25 -24.20 -13.05 8.82
N PRO A 26 -23.95 -12.44 7.65
CA PRO A 26 -22.72 -11.70 7.38
C PRO A 26 -22.49 -10.53 8.35
N ALA A 27 -23.54 -9.75 8.64
CA ALA A 27 -23.44 -8.60 9.55
C ALA A 27 -23.02 -9.01 10.97
N VAL A 28 -23.52 -10.15 11.46
CA VAL A 28 -23.09 -10.72 12.75
C VAL A 28 -21.65 -11.21 12.66
N ILE A 29 -21.30 -11.96 11.60
CA ILE A 29 -19.94 -12.49 11.39
C ILE A 29 -18.89 -11.37 11.42
N ASP A 30 -19.17 -10.23 10.77
CA ASP A 30 -18.27 -9.08 10.70
C ASP A 30 -18.00 -8.41 12.06
N THR A 31 -18.86 -8.63 13.07
CA THR A 31 -18.69 -8.08 14.42
C THR A 31 -17.92 -8.99 15.38
N LEU A 32 -17.68 -10.25 15.01
CA LEU A 32 -17.06 -11.25 15.88
C LEU A 32 -15.53 -11.22 15.81
N SER A 33 -14.86 -11.48 16.93
CA SER A 33 -13.42 -11.72 16.96
C SER A 33 -13.06 -13.08 16.38
N ALA A 34 -11.78 -13.30 16.02
CA ALA A 34 -11.27 -14.59 15.53
C ALA A 34 -11.69 -15.78 16.40
N ALA A 35 -11.48 -15.66 17.72
CA ALA A 35 -11.88 -16.69 18.68
C ALA A 35 -13.40 -16.87 18.77
N GLY A 36 -14.16 -15.78 18.59
CA GLY A 36 -15.62 -15.82 18.49
C GLY A 36 -16.09 -16.55 17.24
N LEU A 37 -15.45 -16.30 16.10
CA LEU A 37 -15.75 -16.92 14.82
C LEU A 37 -15.40 -18.42 14.81
N SER A 38 -14.27 -18.82 15.41
CA SER A 38 -13.92 -20.23 15.57
C SER A 38 -14.93 -20.98 16.45
N ARG A 39 -15.37 -20.37 17.56
CA ARG A 39 -16.45 -20.94 18.39
C ARG A 39 -17.78 -21.01 17.63
N LEU A 40 -18.11 -19.98 16.85
CA LEU A 40 -19.31 -19.98 16.03
C LEU A 40 -19.28 -21.08 14.98
N SER A 41 -18.15 -21.29 14.29
CA SER A 41 -18.00 -22.35 13.30
C SER A 41 -18.14 -23.74 13.91
N ALA A 42 -17.45 -24.02 15.01
CA ALA A 42 -17.56 -25.31 15.70
C ALA A 42 -18.99 -25.55 16.23
N SER A 43 -19.63 -24.51 16.76
CA SER A 43 -21.02 -24.57 17.21
C SER A 43 -21.97 -24.81 16.04
N PHE A 44 -21.78 -24.12 14.91
CA PHE A 44 -22.60 -24.28 13.72
C PHE A 44 -22.55 -25.71 13.18
N ASP A 45 -21.35 -26.31 13.07
CA ASP A 45 -21.19 -27.69 12.63
C ASP A 45 -21.91 -28.67 13.56
N ALA A 46 -21.76 -28.49 14.88
CA ALA A 46 -22.44 -29.32 15.88
C ALA A 46 -23.98 -29.20 15.78
N HIS A 47 -24.51 -27.98 15.62
CA HIS A 47 -25.96 -27.78 15.48
C HIS A 47 -26.48 -28.30 14.13
N ALA A 48 -25.69 -28.20 13.06
CA ALA A 48 -26.04 -28.75 11.76
C ALA A 48 -26.13 -30.28 11.79
N GLU A 49 -25.23 -30.97 12.50
CA GLU A 49 -25.32 -32.43 12.69
C GLU A 49 -26.56 -32.85 13.48
N VAL A 50 -26.91 -32.11 14.54
CA VAL A 50 -28.13 -32.36 15.32
C VAL A 50 -29.37 -32.15 14.43
N ALA A 51 -29.44 -31.03 13.71
CA ALA A 51 -30.54 -30.74 12.81
C ALA A 51 -30.68 -31.82 11.73
N ARG A 52 -29.58 -32.21 11.07
CA ARG A 52 -29.57 -33.27 10.07
C ARG A 52 -30.15 -34.58 10.61
N THR A 53 -29.76 -34.97 11.81
CA THR A 53 -30.26 -36.19 12.46
C THR A 53 -31.76 -36.13 12.70
N VAL A 54 -32.28 -34.98 13.16
CA VAL A 54 -33.72 -34.77 13.34
C VAL A 54 -34.44 -34.82 12.00
N MET A 55 -33.89 -34.17 10.96
CA MET A 55 -34.51 -34.11 9.64
C MET A 55 -34.62 -35.50 8.99
N LEU A 56 -33.58 -36.32 9.10
CA LEU A 56 -33.55 -37.68 8.57
C LEU A 56 -34.54 -38.63 9.23
N ASN A 57 -34.97 -38.33 10.47
CA ASN A 57 -35.92 -39.15 11.23
C ASN A 57 -37.34 -38.56 11.27
N SER A 58 -37.64 -37.62 10.36
CA SER A 58 -38.94 -36.95 10.24
C SER A 58 -39.55 -37.17 8.86
N ASP A 59 -40.86 -36.97 8.72
CA ASP A 59 -41.59 -37.10 7.44
C ASP A 59 -41.31 -35.93 6.47
N MET A 60 -40.08 -35.41 6.42
CA MET A 60 -39.70 -34.31 5.53
C MET A 60 -39.33 -34.79 4.13
N SER A 61 -39.69 -33.98 3.12
CA SER A 61 -39.36 -34.24 1.72
C SER A 61 -37.84 -34.20 1.47
N GLU A 62 -37.36 -35.08 0.60
CA GLU A 62 -35.97 -35.09 0.12
C GLU A 62 -35.53 -33.73 -0.45
N VAL A 63 -36.46 -32.96 -1.02
CA VAL A 63 -36.17 -31.62 -1.55
C VAL A 63 -35.78 -30.65 -0.44
N VAL A 64 -36.41 -30.77 0.74
CA VAL A 64 -36.12 -29.95 1.92
C VAL A 64 -34.76 -30.34 2.51
N LEU A 65 -34.46 -31.65 2.56
CA LEU A 65 -33.16 -32.14 2.99
C LEU A 65 -32.03 -31.67 2.06
N ALA A 66 -32.22 -31.75 0.75
CA ALA A 66 -31.26 -31.27 -0.24
C ALA A 66 -31.05 -29.75 -0.16
N ALA A 67 -32.11 -28.98 0.10
CA ALA A 67 -32.02 -27.54 0.33
C ALA A 67 -31.25 -27.23 1.62
N PHE A 68 -31.51 -27.94 2.70
CA PHE A 68 -30.78 -27.83 3.96
C PHE A 68 -29.28 -28.08 3.76
N GLU A 69 -28.88 -29.19 3.13
CA GLU A 69 -27.46 -29.48 2.88
C GLU A 69 -26.76 -28.44 2.00
N ARG A 70 -27.49 -27.80 1.09
CA ARG A 70 -26.95 -26.71 0.28
C ARG A 70 -26.71 -25.46 1.13
N GLU A 71 -27.67 -25.06 1.97
CA GLU A 71 -27.51 -23.89 2.83
C GLU A 71 -26.47 -24.13 3.94
N VAL A 72 -26.37 -25.34 4.51
CA VAL A 72 -25.30 -25.71 5.45
C VAL A 72 -23.92 -25.57 4.80
N ARG A 73 -23.75 -26.09 3.57
CA ARG A 73 -22.50 -25.92 2.84
C ARG A 73 -22.19 -24.47 2.51
N ARG A 74 -23.19 -23.69 2.11
CA ARG A 74 -23.05 -22.26 1.80
C ARG A 74 -22.62 -21.47 3.04
N ASN A 75 -23.32 -21.65 4.16
CA ASN A 75 -23.02 -20.95 5.42
C ASN A 75 -21.68 -21.41 6.01
N GLY A 76 -21.38 -22.71 5.95
CA GLY A 76 -20.07 -23.24 6.34
C GLY A 76 -18.93 -22.73 5.45
N ALA A 77 -19.18 -22.47 4.17
CA ALA A 77 -18.21 -21.83 3.27
C ALA A 77 -18.03 -20.34 3.59
N LEU A 78 -19.09 -19.62 3.96
CA LEU A 78 -19.00 -18.24 4.44
C LEU A 78 -18.18 -18.15 5.74
N LEU A 79 -18.48 -19.00 6.73
CA LEU A 79 -17.73 -19.07 7.99
C LEU A 79 -16.28 -19.45 7.75
N ARG A 80 -15.98 -20.44 6.90
CA ARG A 80 -14.60 -20.78 6.52
C ARG A 80 -13.90 -19.66 5.78
N ARG A 81 -14.57 -18.94 4.89
CA ARG A 81 -13.99 -17.79 4.18
C ARG A 81 -13.66 -16.67 5.17
N SER A 82 -14.54 -16.37 6.12
CA SER A 82 -14.28 -15.38 7.16
C SER A 82 -13.20 -15.86 8.12
N LEU A 83 -13.15 -17.17 8.45
CA LEU A 83 -12.05 -17.77 9.21
C LEU A 83 -10.75 -17.68 8.44
N GLN A 84 -10.71 -17.92 7.13
CA GLN A 84 -9.52 -17.78 6.28
C GLN A 84 -9.09 -16.32 6.08
N ALA A 85 -10.05 -15.39 6.09
CA ALA A 85 -9.77 -13.95 6.11
C ALA A 85 -9.26 -13.47 7.48
N THR A 86 -9.57 -14.23 8.54
CA THR A 86 -9.12 -13.98 9.91
C THR A 86 -7.88 -14.81 10.28
N GLU A 87 -7.66 -15.93 9.58
CA GLU A 87 -6.44 -16.72 9.63
C GLU A 87 -5.36 -15.81 9.07
N PRO A 88 -4.28 -15.59 9.84
CA PRO A 88 -3.10 -15.03 9.25
C PRO A 88 -2.74 -15.90 8.05
N LEU A 89 -2.46 -15.27 6.90
CA LEU A 89 -1.75 -15.92 5.81
C LEU A 89 -0.72 -16.89 6.40
N PRO A 90 -0.69 -18.16 5.98
CA PRO A 90 0.24 -19.15 6.54
C PRO A 90 1.62 -18.53 6.49
N GLN A 91 2.27 -18.41 7.67
CA GLN A 91 3.45 -17.58 7.92
C GLN A 91 4.52 -17.76 6.84
N ALA A 92 4.40 -16.99 5.77
CA ALA A 92 5.52 -16.44 5.04
C ALA A 92 5.88 -15.19 5.82
N THR A 93 7.00 -15.26 6.54
CA THR A 93 7.84 -14.16 7.03
C THR A 93 7.09 -12.85 7.31
N GLY A 94 7.00 -12.42 8.58
CA GLY A 94 6.35 -11.19 9.06
C GLY A 94 6.78 -9.88 8.38
N LEU A 95 6.47 -9.76 7.11
CA LEU A 95 6.76 -8.64 6.24
C LEU A 95 5.50 -7.79 6.15
N ASP A 96 5.66 -6.52 6.46
CA ASP A 96 4.61 -5.56 6.19
C ASP A 96 4.38 -5.50 4.66
N PRO A 97 3.15 -5.72 4.16
CA PRO A 97 2.87 -5.68 2.72
C PRO A 97 3.32 -4.37 2.07
N MET A 98 3.41 -3.28 2.82
CA MET A 98 3.90 -2.01 2.31
C MET A 98 5.34 -2.05 1.80
N LEU A 99 6.14 -3.02 2.21
CA LEU A 99 7.48 -3.23 1.67
C LEU A 99 7.47 -3.66 0.20
N LEU A 100 6.36 -4.22 -0.30
CA LEU A 100 6.15 -4.51 -1.72
C LEU A 100 5.81 -3.25 -2.53
N ALA A 101 5.44 -2.15 -1.88
CA ALA A 101 5.23 -0.88 -2.55
C ALA A 101 6.53 -0.12 -2.81
N ILE A 102 7.65 -0.58 -2.25
CA ILE A 102 8.93 0.15 -2.21
C ILE A 102 9.98 -0.63 -2.98
N THR A 103 10.77 0.10 -3.76
CA THR A 103 11.81 -0.46 -4.62
C THR A 103 13.12 0.32 -4.48
N PRO A 104 14.28 -0.34 -4.55
CA PRO A 104 15.51 0.39 -4.82
C PRO A 104 15.43 0.98 -6.23
N VAL A 105 16.08 2.12 -6.43
CA VAL A 105 16.17 2.78 -7.74
C VAL A 105 17.65 3.01 -8.02
N THR A 106 18.14 2.50 -9.14
CA THR A 106 19.50 2.76 -9.60
C THR A 106 19.47 3.44 -10.95
N ALA A 107 20.08 4.62 -11.06
CA ALA A 107 20.15 5.36 -12.32
C ALA A 107 21.41 5.01 -13.09
N TYR A 108 21.26 4.87 -14.40
CA TYR A 108 22.31 4.58 -15.36
C TYR A 108 22.36 5.63 -16.47
N ALA A 109 23.57 5.90 -16.95
CA ALA A 109 23.85 6.56 -18.22
C ALA A 109 24.64 5.56 -19.08
N GLY A 110 23.97 4.96 -20.05
CA GLY A 110 24.46 3.77 -20.75
C GLY A 110 24.75 2.63 -19.77
N LYS A 111 26.03 2.24 -19.66
CA LYS A 111 26.49 1.19 -18.74
C LYS A 111 26.99 1.73 -17.40
N GLN A 112 27.15 3.04 -17.27
CA GLN A 112 27.67 3.66 -16.07
C GLN A 112 26.55 3.88 -15.06
N ARG A 113 26.74 3.40 -13.83
CA ARG A 113 25.87 3.75 -12.71
C ARG A 113 26.17 5.19 -12.27
N VAL A 114 25.16 6.04 -12.29
CA VAL A 114 25.28 7.49 -12.02
C VAL A 114 24.49 7.95 -10.79
N GLY A 115 23.60 7.11 -10.26
CA GLY A 115 22.84 7.43 -9.06
C GLY A 115 22.19 6.21 -8.40
N GLN A 116 21.79 6.38 -7.14
CA GLN A 116 20.94 5.44 -6.42
C GLN A 116 20.02 6.19 -5.48
N ALA A 117 18.78 5.75 -5.38
CA ALA A 117 17.73 6.30 -4.55
C ALA A 117 16.80 5.17 -4.08
N SER A 118 15.77 5.55 -3.34
CA SER A 118 14.61 4.72 -3.07
C SER A 118 13.44 5.24 -3.89
N GLY A 119 12.50 4.36 -4.18
CA GLY A 119 11.25 4.75 -4.82
C GLY A 119 10.11 3.91 -4.32
N PHE A 120 8.90 4.32 -4.67
CA PHE A 120 7.69 3.58 -4.35
C PHE A 120 6.65 3.74 -5.45
N PHE A 121 5.71 2.81 -5.50
CA PHE A 121 4.63 2.84 -6.48
C PHE A 121 3.44 3.64 -5.97
N PHE A 122 2.88 4.49 -6.83
CA PHE A 122 1.67 5.23 -6.55
C PHE A 122 0.68 5.07 -7.70
N ARG A 123 -0.60 4.89 -7.37
CA ARG A 123 -1.69 4.71 -8.32
C ARG A 123 -2.66 5.89 -8.23
N ARG A 124 -2.95 6.49 -9.39
CA ARG A 124 -3.95 7.56 -9.56
C ARG A 124 -4.99 7.07 -10.56
N GLY A 125 -6.14 6.61 -10.06
CA GLY A 125 -7.11 5.90 -10.90
C GLY A 125 -6.47 4.68 -11.60
N PRO A 126 -6.52 4.57 -12.94
CA PRO A 126 -5.91 3.45 -13.66
C PRO A 126 -4.39 3.59 -13.84
N GLN A 127 -3.82 4.78 -13.65
CA GLN A 127 -2.42 5.07 -13.96
C GLN A 127 -1.50 4.65 -12.80
N LEU A 128 -0.40 3.97 -13.13
CA LEU A 128 0.64 3.58 -12.20
C LEU A 128 1.88 4.47 -12.41
N PHE A 129 2.51 4.85 -11.30
CA PHE A 129 3.70 5.69 -11.29
C PHE A 129 4.76 5.10 -10.38
N LEU A 130 6.02 5.17 -10.79
CA LEU A 130 7.17 5.11 -9.90
C LEU A 130 7.44 6.51 -9.37
N VAL A 131 7.36 6.70 -8.06
CA VAL A 131 7.76 7.91 -7.38
C VAL A 131 9.21 7.76 -6.90
N SER A 132 10.05 8.77 -7.13
CA SER A 132 11.40 8.84 -6.52
C SER A 132 11.89 10.29 -6.43
N ALA A 133 13.14 10.48 -6.01
CA ALA A 133 13.77 11.80 -5.98
C ALA A 133 14.07 12.31 -7.39
N ARG A 134 13.77 13.58 -7.66
CA ARG A 134 14.10 14.22 -8.94
C ARG A 134 15.58 14.09 -9.28
N SER A 135 16.45 14.24 -8.29
CA SER A 135 17.91 14.15 -8.44
C SER A 135 18.41 12.81 -8.98
N VAL A 136 17.64 11.72 -8.88
CA VAL A 136 17.99 10.43 -9.48
C VAL A 136 17.56 10.31 -10.95
N MET A 137 16.50 11.01 -11.35
CA MET A 137 15.97 10.99 -12.72
C MET A 137 16.63 12.06 -13.60
N ALA A 138 16.83 13.26 -13.05
CA ALA A 138 17.43 14.39 -13.77
C ALA A 138 18.96 14.31 -13.86
N GLY A 139 19.60 13.54 -12.98
CA GLY A 139 21.05 13.55 -12.81
C GLY A 139 21.55 14.67 -11.90
N GLN A 140 22.86 14.67 -11.65
CA GLN A 140 23.58 15.68 -10.88
C GLN A 140 24.46 16.49 -11.83
N ALA A 141 24.74 17.76 -11.51
CA ALA A 141 25.43 18.69 -12.40
C ALA A 141 26.77 18.16 -12.96
N ASP A 142 27.50 17.37 -12.17
CA ASP A 142 28.82 16.82 -12.53
C ASP A 142 28.78 15.33 -12.92
N SER A 143 27.60 14.78 -13.26
CA SER A 143 27.43 13.37 -13.62
C SER A 143 26.71 13.24 -14.97
N PRO A 144 27.04 12.23 -15.80
CA PRO A 144 26.31 11.98 -17.04
C PRO A 144 24.80 11.87 -16.79
N ALA A 145 24.00 12.44 -17.70
CA ALA A 145 22.55 12.44 -17.60
C ALA A 145 22.01 10.99 -17.63
N PRO A 146 21.15 10.60 -16.68
CA PRO A 146 20.54 9.29 -16.69
C PRO A 146 19.64 9.05 -17.91
N ASP A 147 19.75 7.88 -18.53
CA ASP A 147 18.87 7.42 -19.61
C ASP A 147 17.93 6.30 -19.17
N ARG A 148 18.25 5.61 -18.07
CA ARG A 148 17.53 4.44 -17.55
C ARG A 148 17.55 4.39 -16.04
N LEU A 149 16.44 3.94 -15.45
CA LEU A 149 16.38 3.46 -14.07
C LEU A 149 16.27 1.94 -14.05
N ASP A 150 17.06 1.28 -13.23
CA ASP A 150 16.80 -0.10 -12.83
C ASP A 150 16.09 -0.08 -11.48
N ILE A 151 14.87 -0.62 -11.44
CA ILE A 151 14.16 -0.94 -10.21
C ILE A 151 14.28 -2.44 -9.92
N GLU A 152 14.08 -2.85 -8.68
CA GLU A 152 14.11 -4.27 -8.31
C GLU A 152 12.82 -4.66 -7.61
N LEU A 153 12.16 -5.72 -8.08
CA LEU A 153 10.86 -6.16 -7.60
C LEU A 153 10.94 -7.53 -6.96
N ALA A 154 10.27 -7.72 -5.83
CA ALA A 154 10.22 -9.02 -5.16
C ALA A 154 9.53 -10.05 -6.06
N MET A 155 10.07 -11.27 -6.11
CA MET A 155 9.52 -12.36 -6.96
C MET A 155 8.92 -13.49 -6.13
N ASP A 156 9.12 -13.46 -4.81
CA ASP A 156 8.69 -14.51 -3.91
C ASP A 156 8.25 -13.90 -2.57
N ALA A 157 7.01 -14.18 -2.15
CA ALA A 157 6.47 -13.66 -0.89
C ALA A 157 7.15 -14.31 0.32
N ARG A 158 7.75 -15.49 0.14
CA ARG A 158 8.49 -16.22 1.18
C ARG A 158 9.94 -15.77 1.28
N ASP A 159 10.49 -15.25 0.18
CA ASP A 159 11.83 -14.67 0.10
C ASP A 159 11.80 -13.27 -0.54
N PRO A 160 11.47 -12.22 0.24
CA PRO A 160 11.40 -10.82 -0.22
C PRO A 160 12.72 -10.27 -0.78
N ALA A 161 13.85 -10.93 -0.45
CA ALA A 161 15.17 -10.57 -0.93
C ALA A 161 15.45 -11.13 -2.33
N ARG A 162 14.66 -12.10 -2.78
CA ARG A 162 14.68 -12.59 -4.16
C ARG A 162 13.95 -11.58 -5.04
N ARG A 163 14.74 -10.70 -5.66
CA ARG A 163 14.24 -9.63 -6.51
C ARG A 163 14.77 -9.77 -7.94
N GLU A 164 14.01 -9.25 -8.89
CA GLU A 164 14.39 -9.17 -10.30
C GLU A 164 14.49 -7.72 -10.72
N ILE A 165 15.50 -7.42 -11.54
CA ILE A 165 15.72 -6.08 -12.10
C ILE A 165 14.70 -5.85 -13.22
N CYS A 166 13.97 -4.75 -13.14
CA CYS A 166 13.12 -4.24 -14.20
C CYS A 166 13.70 -2.88 -14.68
N PRO A 167 14.24 -2.82 -15.90
CA PRO A 167 14.76 -1.59 -16.47
C PRO A 167 13.63 -0.71 -17.00
N LEU A 168 13.67 0.58 -16.69
CA LEU A 168 12.71 1.60 -17.09
C LEU A 168 13.44 2.75 -17.80
N HIS A 169 13.01 3.09 -19.01
CA HIS A 169 13.60 4.20 -19.77
C HIS A 169 13.14 5.55 -19.21
N LEU A 170 14.05 6.51 -19.15
CA LEU A 170 13.74 7.87 -18.70
C LEU A 170 13.43 8.83 -19.84
N ARG A 171 13.75 8.46 -21.08
CA ARG A 171 13.60 9.29 -22.26
C ARG A 171 13.18 8.47 -23.46
N GLU A 172 12.40 9.10 -24.33
CA GLU A 172 12.17 8.66 -25.71
C GLU A 172 12.72 9.74 -26.64
N GLY A 173 13.89 9.47 -27.22
CA GLY A 173 14.69 10.50 -27.90
C GLY A 173 15.07 11.62 -26.92
N ASP A 174 14.64 12.84 -27.22
CA ASP A 174 14.89 14.02 -26.37
C ASP A 174 13.73 14.36 -25.42
N THR A 175 12.67 13.55 -25.42
CA THR A 175 11.49 13.74 -24.57
C THR A 175 11.68 12.99 -23.25
N PRO A 176 11.66 13.66 -22.08
CA PRO A 176 11.63 12.97 -20.81
C PRO A 176 10.28 12.25 -20.63
N LEU A 177 10.33 10.97 -20.23
CA LEU A 177 9.14 10.17 -19.92
C LEU A 177 8.63 10.40 -18.50
N TRP A 178 9.46 10.97 -17.63
CA TRP A 178 9.15 11.30 -16.25
C TRP A 178 8.68 12.75 -16.10
N ARG A 179 8.00 13.05 -15.00
CA ARG A 179 7.41 14.35 -14.67
C ARG A 179 8.06 14.92 -13.42
N GLU A 180 8.31 16.22 -13.45
CA GLU A 180 8.78 17.01 -12.31
C GLU A 180 7.79 18.12 -11.97
N MET A 181 7.96 18.69 -10.79
CA MET A 181 7.26 19.91 -10.39
C MET A 181 8.27 20.99 -9.97
N ARG A 182 7.85 22.23 -10.12
CA ARG A 182 8.57 23.42 -9.67
C ARG A 182 7.64 24.24 -8.80
N ASP A 183 8.16 24.70 -7.66
CA ASP A 183 7.54 25.72 -6.83
C ASP A 183 8.15 27.10 -7.16
N ALA A 184 7.74 28.14 -6.44
CA ALA A 184 8.27 29.50 -6.64
C ALA A 184 9.79 29.60 -6.36
N GLN A 185 10.34 28.64 -5.63
CA GLN A 185 11.75 28.55 -5.25
C GLN A 185 12.54 27.62 -6.19
N GLY A 186 11.90 27.03 -7.19
CA GLY A 186 12.51 26.21 -8.24
C GLY A 186 12.05 24.74 -8.21
N PRO A 187 12.82 23.82 -8.82
CA PRO A 187 12.45 22.41 -8.83
C PRO A 187 12.43 21.84 -7.41
N ILE A 188 11.45 20.98 -7.14
CA ILE A 188 11.42 20.18 -5.91
C ILE A 188 12.18 18.87 -6.15
N ASP A 189 12.75 18.27 -5.10
CA ASP A 189 13.46 16.99 -5.21
C ASP A 189 12.50 15.78 -5.15
N ALA A 190 11.46 15.81 -5.98
CA ALA A 190 10.48 14.73 -6.15
C ALA A 190 10.01 14.66 -7.61
N ALA A 191 9.88 13.43 -8.12
CA ALA A 191 9.50 13.17 -9.51
C ALA A 191 8.72 11.86 -9.64
N VAL A 192 7.96 11.74 -10.72
CA VAL A 192 7.21 10.52 -11.05
C VAL A 192 7.50 10.05 -12.47
N LEU A 193 7.64 8.74 -12.66
CA LEU A 193 7.70 8.10 -13.96
C LEU A 193 6.42 7.27 -14.15
N PRO A 194 5.54 7.60 -15.10
CA PRO A 194 4.44 6.72 -15.48
C PRO A 194 4.98 5.37 -15.94
N ILE A 195 4.31 4.28 -15.54
CA ILE A 195 4.70 2.92 -15.93
C ILE A 195 3.44 2.18 -16.35
N GLU A 196 3.51 1.44 -17.46
CA GLU A 196 2.46 0.48 -17.78
C GLU A 196 2.64 -0.78 -16.92
N PRO A 197 1.60 -1.27 -16.23
CA PRO A 197 1.73 -2.48 -15.41
C PRO A 197 2.24 -3.71 -16.19
N SER A 198 2.05 -3.73 -17.51
CA SER A 198 2.58 -4.77 -18.41
C SER A 198 4.10 -4.72 -18.60
N ASP A 199 4.75 -3.60 -18.29
CA ASP A 199 6.21 -3.46 -18.37
C ASP A 199 6.90 -4.07 -17.15
N LEU A 200 6.14 -4.32 -16.08
CA LEU A 200 6.64 -5.01 -14.89
C LEU A 200 6.71 -6.53 -15.13
N PRO A 201 7.68 -7.25 -14.53
CA PRO A 201 7.77 -8.70 -14.68
C PRO A 201 6.45 -9.37 -14.26
N PRO A 202 5.90 -10.31 -15.06
CA PRO A 202 4.56 -10.87 -14.81
C PRO A 202 4.37 -11.58 -13.46
N LYS A 203 5.48 -12.00 -12.82
CA LYS A 203 5.49 -12.68 -11.51
C LYS A 203 5.97 -11.77 -10.38
N ALA A 204 6.26 -10.50 -10.67
CA ALA A 204 6.67 -9.55 -9.66
C ALA A 204 5.54 -9.33 -8.65
N LEU A 205 5.91 -9.31 -7.39
CA LEU A 205 5.08 -8.95 -6.27
C LEU A 205 5.31 -7.48 -5.97
N TRP A 206 4.29 -6.68 -6.18
CA TRP A 206 4.31 -5.26 -5.91
C TRP A 206 2.94 -4.78 -5.45
N LEU A 207 2.95 -3.72 -4.66
CA LEU A 207 1.76 -2.96 -4.30
C LEU A 207 1.97 -1.50 -4.72
N ALA A 208 0.91 -0.72 -4.72
CA ALA A 208 1.01 0.72 -4.93
C ALA A 208 0.20 1.43 -3.84
N PHE A 209 0.75 2.52 -3.33
CA PHE A 209 -0.03 3.51 -2.60
C PHE A 209 -1.08 4.11 -3.56
N ASP A 210 -2.15 4.64 -3.01
CA ASP A 210 -3.19 5.35 -3.74
C ASP A 210 -3.74 6.49 -2.90
N GLU A 211 -4.75 7.19 -3.40
CA GLU A 211 -5.39 8.33 -2.72
C GLU A 211 -5.92 7.98 -1.32
N THR A 212 -6.32 6.73 -1.09
CA THR A 212 -6.83 6.29 0.22
C THR A 212 -5.73 6.25 1.28
N HIS A 213 -4.47 6.10 0.86
CA HIS A 213 -3.31 6.15 1.75
C HIS A 213 -2.92 7.58 2.11
N LEU A 214 -3.36 8.60 1.37
CA LEU A 214 -3.10 10.02 1.67
C LEU A 214 -4.12 10.58 2.66
N ALA A 215 -5.36 10.09 2.60
CA ALA A 215 -6.47 10.59 3.41
C ALA A 215 -6.18 10.50 4.92
N SER A 216 -6.58 11.50 5.70
CA SER A 216 -6.42 11.47 7.16
C SER A 216 -7.37 10.47 7.85
N HIS A 217 -8.50 10.15 7.23
CA HIS A 217 -9.58 9.33 7.83
C HIS A 217 -10.03 9.83 9.21
N GLY A 218 -10.00 11.15 9.42
CA GLY A 218 -10.38 11.77 10.68
C GLY A 218 -9.34 11.60 11.80
N GLU A 219 -8.15 11.07 11.49
CA GLU A 219 -7.03 11.04 12.43
C GLU A 219 -6.28 12.38 12.38
N ASP A 220 -6.19 13.06 13.51
CA ASP A 220 -5.32 14.22 13.66
C ASP A 220 -3.85 13.78 13.70
N ILE A 221 -2.98 14.60 13.12
CA ILE A 221 -1.53 14.38 13.08
C ILE A 221 -0.85 15.53 13.82
N ALA A 222 -0.14 15.20 14.88
CA ALA A 222 0.54 16.17 15.72
C ALA A 222 2.06 16.13 15.55
N MET A 223 2.74 17.22 15.90
CA MET A 223 4.19 17.17 16.11
C MET A 223 4.50 16.14 17.20
N GLY A 224 5.59 15.40 17.03
CA GLY A 224 5.96 14.30 17.91
C GLY A 224 5.31 12.95 17.53
N ASP A 225 4.33 12.93 16.62
CA ASP A 225 3.77 11.66 16.13
C ASP A 225 4.85 10.83 15.45
N GLY A 226 4.82 9.52 15.73
CA GLY A 226 5.76 8.56 15.17
C GLY A 226 5.61 8.39 13.66
N VAL A 227 6.73 8.48 12.95
CA VAL A 227 6.81 8.28 11.51
C VAL A 227 7.90 7.27 11.16
N SER A 228 7.71 6.55 10.06
CA SER A 228 8.64 5.58 9.52
C SER A 228 8.99 5.93 8.08
N MET A 229 10.26 6.16 7.80
CA MET A 229 10.79 6.20 6.44
C MET A 229 11.26 4.80 6.07
N VAL A 230 10.89 4.33 4.88
CA VAL A 230 11.26 2.98 4.44
C VAL A 230 11.95 3.05 3.09
N GLY A 231 13.21 2.62 3.02
CA GLY A 231 14.01 2.74 1.81
C GLY A 231 15.20 1.78 1.76
N PHE A 232 16.14 2.05 0.86
CA PHE A 232 17.31 1.21 0.59
C PHE A 232 18.61 2.00 0.85
N PRO A 233 18.96 2.22 2.14
CA PRO A 233 20.17 2.93 2.49
C PRO A 233 21.43 2.19 2.00
N VAL A 234 22.35 2.96 1.40
CA VAL A 234 23.64 2.46 0.93
C VAL A 234 24.44 1.87 2.08
N GLY A 235 25.03 0.70 1.88
CA GLY A 235 25.90 0.03 2.85
C GLY A 235 25.19 -0.75 3.96
N LEU A 236 23.87 -0.58 4.11
CA LEU A 236 23.08 -1.37 5.07
C LEU A 236 22.28 -2.49 4.40
N SER A 237 21.91 -2.32 3.12
CA SER A 237 21.25 -3.35 2.33
C SER A 237 22.27 -4.09 1.45
N SER A 238 22.14 -5.42 1.33
CA SER A 238 23.06 -6.21 0.50
C SER A 238 22.78 -5.95 -0.99
N PRO A 239 23.78 -5.58 -1.81
CA PRO A 239 23.57 -5.35 -3.25
C PRO A 239 23.06 -6.59 -4.01
N ARG A 240 23.24 -7.80 -3.47
CA ARG A 240 22.78 -9.05 -4.10
C ARG A 240 21.42 -9.51 -3.61
N ARG A 241 20.96 -8.96 -2.48
CA ARG A 241 19.73 -9.30 -1.78
C ARG A 241 19.20 -8.04 -1.09
N PRO A 242 18.79 -7.03 -1.87
CA PRO A 242 18.40 -5.77 -1.28
C PRO A 242 17.07 -5.95 -0.56
N LEU A 243 17.08 -5.56 0.70
CA LEU A 243 15.89 -5.49 1.54
C LEU A 243 15.61 -4.03 1.90
N PRO A 244 14.31 -3.64 1.93
CA PRO A 244 13.92 -2.34 2.43
C PRO A 244 14.18 -2.29 3.94
N ILE A 245 14.69 -1.16 4.40
CA ILE A 245 15.00 -0.87 5.80
C ILE A 245 14.09 0.26 6.25
N ALA A 246 13.29 -0.02 7.28
CA ALA A 246 12.48 0.97 7.96
C ALA A 246 13.30 1.66 9.05
N ARG A 247 13.25 2.99 9.08
CA ARG A 247 13.77 3.81 10.17
C ARG A 247 12.65 4.66 10.72
N THR A 248 12.53 4.65 12.03
CA THR A 248 11.49 5.40 12.74
C THR A 248 12.07 6.64 13.39
N GLY A 249 11.23 7.66 13.47
CA GLY A 249 11.45 8.94 14.13
C GLY A 249 10.09 9.57 14.44
N ALA A 250 10.06 10.89 14.56
CA ALA A 250 8.91 11.71 14.83
C ALA A 250 8.80 12.88 13.83
N LEU A 251 7.58 13.37 13.68
CA LEU A 251 7.33 14.66 13.04
C LEU A 251 7.96 15.78 13.88
N ALA A 252 8.89 16.52 13.28
CA ALA A 252 9.59 17.63 13.92
C ALA A 252 8.97 19.00 13.57
N SER A 253 7.99 19.03 12.67
CA SER A 253 7.16 20.20 12.40
C SER A 253 5.72 19.77 12.06
N PRO A 254 4.72 20.66 12.16
CA PRO A 254 3.36 20.37 11.75
C PRO A 254 3.27 20.03 10.26
N LEU A 255 2.33 19.16 9.90
CA LEU A 255 1.96 18.96 8.50
C LEU A 255 1.27 20.21 7.94
N GLY A 256 1.57 20.56 6.69
CA GLY A 256 1.08 21.79 6.05
C GLY A 256 1.86 23.06 6.38
N MET A 257 2.92 22.97 7.20
CA MET A 257 3.93 24.03 7.30
C MET A 257 4.64 24.20 5.95
N ARG A 258 5.09 25.43 5.68
CA ARG A 258 6.09 25.67 4.64
C ARG A 258 7.46 25.89 5.27
N VAL A 259 8.42 25.03 4.94
CA VAL A 259 9.82 25.19 5.37
C VAL A 259 10.59 25.87 4.25
N GLN A 260 11.16 27.04 4.53
CA GLN A 260 11.78 27.90 3.52
C GLN A 260 10.83 28.19 2.35
N ASP A 261 9.57 28.51 2.67
CA ASP A 261 8.49 28.81 1.72
C ASP A 261 8.08 27.68 0.76
N ARG A 262 8.53 26.45 1.03
CA ARG A 262 8.19 25.26 0.23
C ARG A 262 7.25 24.31 0.97
N ASP A 263 6.35 23.66 0.25
CA ASP A 263 5.36 22.71 0.79
C ASP A 263 5.99 21.39 1.26
N CYS A 264 6.61 21.45 2.43
CA CYS A 264 7.36 20.37 3.03
C CYS A 264 7.41 20.54 4.56
N PHE A 265 7.59 19.42 5.25
CA PHE A 265 7.70 19.37 6.70
C PHE A 265 9.01 18.71 7.13
N LEU A 266 9.33 18.82 8.42
CA LEU A 266 10.54 18.27 9.02
C LEU A 266 10.26 16.99 9.79
N THR A 267 11.19 16.06 9.72
CA THR A 267 11.22 14.81 10.50
C THR A 267 12.60 14.61 11.10
N ASP A 268 12.72 14.01 12.27
CA ASP A 268 14.03 13.60 12.82
C ASP A 268 14.47 12.19 12.35
N VAL A 269 13.72 11.60 11.42
CA VAL A 269 14.05 10.29 10.86
C VAL A 269 15.39 10.37 10.15
N TRP A 270 16.41 9.78 10.76
CA TRP A 270 17.76 9.76 10.18
C TRP A 270 17.73 9.17 8.78
N SER A 271 18.39 9.86 7.85
CA SER A 271 18.55 9.39 6.48
C SER A 271 20.01 9.26 6.08
N GLY A 272 20.39 8.07 5.61
CA GLY A 272 21.64 7.83 4.90
C GLY A 272 21.46 8.03 3.39
N ALA A 273 22.58 8.02 2.66
CA ALA A 273 22.56 8.00 1.20
C ALA A 273 21.71 6.82 0.68
N GLY A 274 20.98 7.03 -0.41
CA GLY A 274 20.12 6.02 -1.03
C GLY A 274 18.66 6.04 -0.55
N CYS A 275 18.34 6.78 0.51
CA CYS A 275 16.95 6.90 1.00
C CYS A 275 16.16 8.05 0.35
N GLN A 276 16.78 8.95 -0.41
CA GLN A 276 16.02 10.01 -1.09
C GLN A 276 14.97 9.40 -2.01
N GLY A 277 13.76 9.98 -2.03
CA GLY A 277 12.60 9.43 -2.73
C GLY A 277 11.84 8.34 -1.96
N ALA A 278 12.30 7.92 -0.79
CA ALA A 278 11.58 6.96 0.06
C ALA A 278 10.25 7.55 0.57
N PRO A 279 9.20 6.73 0.72
CA PRO A 279 7.98 7.18 1.38
C PRO A 279 8.22 7.40 2.88
N VAL A 280 7.60 8.46 3.41
CA VAL A 280 7.49 8.72 4.84
C VAL A 280 6.07 8.37 5.27
N LEU A 281 5.96 7.43 6.19
CA LEU A 281 4.72 6.77 6.57
C LEU A 281 4.39 7.03 8.03
N ARG A 282 3.10 7.05 8.35
CA ARG A 282 2.58 6.98 9.71
C ARG A 282 1.74 5.73 9.86
N ARG A 283 1.86 5.07 11.00
CA ARG A 283 0.97 3.96 11.35
C ARG A 283 -0.34 4.52 11.91
N ARG A 284 -1.46 4.08 11.35
CA ARG A 284 -2.79 4.48 11.80
C ARG A 284 -3.13 3.84 13.13
N SER A 285 -3.76 4.62 13.99
CA SER A 285 -4.24 4.17 15.29
C SER A 285 -5.51 3.31 15.17
N ILE A 286 -6.31 3.55 14.12
CA ILE A 286 -7.63 2.92 13.92
C ILE A 286 -7.51 1.53 13.27
N SER A 287 -6.38 1.19 12.64
CA SER A 287 -6.21 -0.11 11.99
C SER A 287 -5.92 -1.22 13.00
N ARG A 288 -6.88 -2.14 13.17
CA ARG A 288 -6.77 -3.33 14.04
C ARG A 288 -5.91 -4.45 13.42
N SER A 289 -5.56 -4.36 12.15
CA SER A 289 -4.62 -5.28 11.49
C SER A 289 -3.26 -4.62 11.31
N ALA A 290 -2.24 -5.21 11.92
CA ALA A 290 -0.87 -4.74 11.87
C ALA A 290 -0.22 -4.84 10.48
N SER A 291 -0.79 -5.64 9.58
CA SER A 291 -0.24 -5.94 8.25
C SER A 291 -1.15 -5.50 7.10
N ALA A 292 -2.21 -4.74 7.35
CA ALA A 292 -3.03 -4.24 6.25
C ALA A 292 -2.40 -2.99 5.62
N PRO A 293 -2.41 -2.81 4.28
CA PRO A 293 -1.99 -1.57 3.63
C PRO A 293 -2.71 -0.33 4.19
N ALA A 294 -4.00 -0.50 4.53
CA ALA A 294 -4.81 0.52 5.20
C ALA A 294 -4.31 0.89 6.61
N ALA A 295 -3.39 0.14 7.21
CA ALA A 295 -2.76 0.47 8.48
C ALA A 295 -1.73 1.60 8.36
N TRP A 296 -1.39 2.00 7.15
CA TRP A 296 -0.42 3.04 6.87
C TRP A 296 -1.06 4.25 6.23
N GLN A 297 -0.53 5.41 6.58
CA GLN A 297 -0.79 6.67 5.92
C GLN A 297 0.51 7.17 5.29
N LEU A 298 0.46 7.53 4.01
CA LEU A 298 1.57 8.15 3.30
C LEU A 298 1.55 9.66 3.58
N LEU A 299 2.56 10.14 4.31
CA LEU A 299 2.68 11.55 4.68
C LEU A 299 3.49 12.35 3.67
N GLY A 300 4.46 11.73 3.02
CA GLY A 300 5.29 12.43 2.05
C GLY A 300 6.44 11.63 1.46
N ILE A 301 7.31 12.36 0.77
CA ILE A 301 8.48 11.84 0.05
C ILE A 301 9.73 12.41 0.69
N HIS A 302 10.61 11.54 1.17
CA HIS A 302 11.86 11.93 1.81
C HIS A 302 12.79 12.65 0.83
N ALA A 303 13.23 13.86 1.17
CA ALA A 303 14.14 14.65 0.37
C ALA A 303 15.59 14.41 0.81
N ARG A 304 16.54 14.59 -0.11
CA ARG A 304 17.95 14.71 0.28
C ARG A 304 18.12 15.98 1.14
N GLN A 305 18.92 15.91 2.21
CA GLN A 305 19.37 17.12 2.90
C GLN A 305 20.16 17.99 1.91
N HIS A 306 19.66 19.18 1.62
CA HIS A 306 20.39 20.17 0.83
C HIS A 306 21.32 20.90 1.80
N VAL A 307 22.62 20.59 1.75
CA VAL A 307 23.64 21.43 2.39
C VAL A 307 23.85 22.60 1.45
N GLU A 308 23.43 23.81 1.85
CA GLU A 308 23.82 25.01 1.13
C GLU A 308 25.35 25.08 1.10
N ALA A 309 25.92 25.28 -0.09
CA ALA A 309 27.35 25.54 -0.25
C ALA A 309 27.68 26.93 0.31
N GLY A 310 27.79 27.02 1.64
CA GLY A 310 28.11 28.22 2.39
C GLY A 310 29.04 27.87 3.55
N THR A 311 30.35 27.99 3.31
CA THR A 311 31.47 27.85 4.26
C THR A 311 31.57 26.53 5.03
N ALA A 312 32.71 25.85 4.83
CA ALA A 312 33.12 24.59 5.46
C ALA A 312 33.19 24.59 7.00
N ALA A 313 32.77 25.67 7.67
CA ALA A 313 32.74 25.82 9.13
C ALA A 313 31.38 25.50 9.78
N GLN A 314 30.32 25.19 9.02
CA GLN A 314 29.03 24.67 9.54
C GLN A 314 28.88 23.14 9.45
N SER A 315 29.96 22.47 9.06
CA SER A 315 30.02 21.04 8.72
C SER A 315 30.01 20.06 9.92
N ALA A 316 29.69 20.52 11.13
CA ALA A 316 29.76 19.70 12.34
C ALA A 316 28.51 19.70 13.24
N SER A 317 27.43 20.42 12.89
CA SER A 317 26.20 20.43 13.71
C SER A 317 24.92 20.86 12.98
N SER A 318 24.84 20.72 11.65
CA SER A 318 23.62 21.07 10.91
C SER A 318 22.51 20.04 11.19
N ALA A 319 21.71 20.34 12.23
CA ALA A 319 20.44 19.76 12.67
C ALA A 319 20.11 18.34 12.16
N ALA A 320 19.90 17.41 13.10
CA ALA A 320 19.43 16.03 12.89
C ALA A 320 18.02 15.90 12.24
N LEU A 321 17.54 16.95 11.57
CA LEU A 321 16.23 17.02 10.94
C LEU A 321 16.36 16.93 9.42
N HIS A 322 15.40 16.23 8.83
CA HIS A 322 15.30 15.95 7.42
C HIS A 322 14.01 16.53 6.84
N ARG A 323 14.07 16.97 5.59
CA ARG A 323 12.92 17.50 4.86
C ARG A 323 12.13 16.39 4.19
N THR A 324 10.81 16.49 4.28
CA THR A 324 9.88 15.59 3.59
C THR A 324 8.89 16.42 2.77
N TRP A 325 8.82 16.18 1.46
CA TRP A 325 7.83 16.80 0.59
C TRP A 325 6.44 16.26 0.93
N SER A 326 5.45 17.14 1.05
CA SER A 326 4.07 16.76 1.38
C SER A 326 3.52 15.72 0.39
N ALA A 327 2.76 14.72 0.86
CA ALA A 327 2.12 13.75 -0.04
C ALA A 327 1.13 14.41 -1.01
N ALA A 328 0.62 15.61 -0.71
CA ALA A 328 -0.18 16.40 -1.65
C ALA A 328 0.57 16.69 -2.97
N THR A 329 1.90 16.74 -2.93
CA THR A 329 2.79 16.85 -4.10
C THR A 329 2.51 15.76 -5.13
N LEU A 330 2.16 14.54 -4.69
CA LEU A 330 1.85 13.43 -5.59
C LEU A 330 0.63 13.71 -6.46
N LEU A 331 -0.36 14.42 -5.92
CA LEU A 331 -1.59 14.73 -6.65
C LEU A 331 -1.31 15.69 -7.80
N ALA A 332 -0.40 16.65 -7.59
CA ALA A 332 0.04 17.56 -8.65
C ALA A 332 0.93 16.85 -9.68
N LEU A 333 1.89 16.04 -9.24
CA LEU A 333 2.80 15.29 -10.13
C LEU A 333 2.07 14.27 -11.01
N THR A 334 0.97 13.69 -10.52
CA THR A 334 0.19 12.65 -11.20
C THR A 334 -1.08 13.17 -11.86
N ALA A 335 -1.31 14.48 -11.84
CA ALA A 335 -2.38 15.10 -12.62
C ALA A 335 -2.18 14.80 -14.11
N ALA A 336 -3.29 14.65 -14.85
CA ALA A 336 -3.23 14.57 -16.29
C ALA A 336 -2.62 15.87 -16.83
N PRO A 337 -1.67 15.81 -17.79
CA PRO A 337 -1.20 17.02 -18.44
C PRO A 337 -2.41 17.73 -19.06
N LEU A 338 -2.55 19.02 -18.76
CA LEU A 338 -3.58 19.85 -19.40
C LEU A 338 -3.36 19.73 -20.91
N LEU A 339 -4.35 19.21 -21.64
CA LEU A 339 -4.36 19.23 -23.09
C LEU A 339 -4.34 20.71 -23.49
N THR A 340 -3.17 21.23 -23.87
CA THR A 340 -3.07 22.50 -24.56
C THR A 340 -3.70 22.29 -25.92
N THR A 341 -4.99 22.59 -26.00
CA THR A 341 -5.68 22.80 -27.27
C THR A 341 -4.98 23.97 -27.95
N SER A 342 -4.29 23.65 -29.05
CA SER A 342 -3.73 24.64 -29.99
C SER A 342 -4.83 25.15 -30.89
#